data_AF-A0A4Q3AGQ8-F1
#
_entry.id   AF-A0A4Q3AGQ8-F1
#
_cell.length_a   1.000
_cell.length_b   1.000
_cell.length_c   1.000
_cell.angle_alpha   90.00
_cell.angle_beta   90.00
_cell.angle_gamma   90.00
#
_symmetry.space_group_name_H-M   'P 1'
#
loop_
_entity.id
_entity.type
_entity.pdbx_description
1 polymer ?
#
loop_
_entity_poly.entity_id
_entity_poly.type
_entity_poly.pdbx_seq_one_letter_code
_entity_poly.pdbx_strand_id
1 'polypeptide(L)'
;MSVRNLVTIVYGFAAEIRNGRSLDDVLRHADSEVDELREEIAKVSQGQAEGDDGVVGEAVDIITCVVDLQHEAGVPLEDAIKTIDGLLRTLPTTQLKEISSFVKAVEVDLALLGNAVTSPDAALTLTAFAVRNLLMLIRHHAPDTTMEQIEEIAQKKCEKWKRHYANSIDRVR
;
A
#
# COMPACT_ATOMS: atom_id res chain seq x y z
N MET A 1 6.27 -3.47 15.89
CA MET A 1 5.15 -3.37 14.94
C MET A 1 5.18 -4.65 14.12
N SER A 2 4.11 -5.44 14.14
CA SER A 2 3.98 -6.60 13.23
C SER A 2 2.92 -6.24 12.19
N VAL A 3 3.15 -6.62 10.93
CA VAL A 3 2.21 -6.39 9.82
C VAL A 3 1.38 -7.62 9.50
N ARG A 4 1.50 -8.71 10.27
CA ARG A 4 0.88 -10.00 9.96
C ARG A 4 -0.62 -9.87 9.66
N ASN A 5 -1.37 -9.20 10.54
CA ASN A 5 -2.81 -9.02 10.35
C ASN A 5 -3.13 -8.20 9.10
N LEU A 6 -2.49 -7.04 8.96
CA LEU A 6 -2.62 -6.17 7.78
C LEU A 6 -2.40 -6.94 6.47
N VAL A 7 -1.29 -7.68 6.35
CA VAL A 7 -0.99 -8.46 5.14
C VAL A 7 -2.01 -9.58 4.93
N THR A 8 -2.45 -10.24 6.02
CA THR A 8 -3.47 -11.29 5.97
C THR A 8 -4.81 -10.77 5.47
N ILE A 9 -5.23 -9.59 5.92
CA ILE A 9 -6.45 -8.90 5.46
C ILE A 9 -6.37 -8.70 3.95
N VAL A 10 -5.30 -8.05 3.48
CA VAL A 10 -5.16 -7.73 2.05
C VAL A 10 -5.12 -9.00 1.19
N TYR A 11 -4.37 -10.03 1.60
CA TYR A 11 -4.32 -11.31 0.88
C TYR A 11 -5.69 -11.99 0.82
N GLY A 12 -6.47 -11.94 1.90
CA GLY A 12 -7.83 -12.49 1.93
C GLY A 12 -8.73 -11.81 0.89
N PHE A 13 -8.71 -10.48 0.84
CA PHE A 13 -9.46 -9.73 -0.16
C PHE A 13 -8.94 -9.93 -1.58
N ALA A 14 -7.62 -9.95 -1.78
CA ALA A 14 -7.01 -10.18 -3.09
C ALA A 14 -7.47 -11.51 -3.71
N ALA A 15 -7.53 -12.57 -2.89
CA ALA A 15 -8.03 -13.87 -3.31
C ALA A 15 -9.51 -13.85 -3.75
N GLU A 16 -10.33 -13.02 -3.10
CA GLU A 16 -11.76 -12.87 -3.41
C GLU A 16 -12.03 -11.93 -4.60
N ILE A 17 -11.17 -10.93 -4.82
CA ILE A 17 -11.35 -9.90 -5.84
C ILE A 17 -10.96 -10.39 -7.24
N ARG A 18 -10.37 -11.59 -7.39
CA ARG A 18 -9.94 -12.19 -8.69
C ARG A 18 -11.05 -12.14 -9.76
N ASN A 19 -11.05 -11.08 -10.55
CA ASN A 19 -12.06 -10.73 -11.54
C ASN A 19 -11.45 -10.48 -12.93
N GLY A 20 -10.29 -11.07 -13.21
CA GLY A 20 -9.55 -10.86 -14.46
C GLY A 20 -8.67 -9.61 -14.48
N ARG A 21 -8.53 -8.89 -13.35
CA ARG A 21 -7.52 -7.85 -13.17
C ARG A 21 -6.10 -8.41 -13.37
N SER A 22 -5.29 -7.66 -14.09
CA SER A 22 -3.88 -7.91 -14.34
C SER A 22 -3.00 -7.19 -13.31
N LEU A 23 -1.72 -7.57 -13.25
CA LEU A 23 -0.72 -6.84 -12.47
C LEU A 23 -0.66 -5.35 -12.86
N ASP A 24 -0.82 -5.04 -14.14
CA ASP A 24 -0.88 -3.67 -14.65
C ASP A 24 -2.11 -2.90 -14.14
N ASP A 25 -3.24 -3.58 -13.90
CA ASP A 25 -4.42 -2.93 -13.30
C ASP A 25 -4.14 -2.51 -11.86
N VAL A 26 -3.48 -3.38 -11.09
CA VAL A 26 -3.12 -3.11 -9.69
C VAL A 26 -2.03 -2.03 -9.61
N LEU A 27 -1.03 -2.05 -10.50
CA LEU A 27 0.01 -1.03 -10.58
C LEU A 27 -0.55 0.35 -10.95
N ARG A 28 -1.42 0.42 -11.96
CA ARG A 28 -2.06 1.69 -12.34
C ARG A 28 -2.91 2.26 -11.22
N HIS A 29 -3.54 1.39 -10.43
CA HIS A 29 -4.28 1.83 -9.26
C HIS A 29 -3.32 2.37 -8.18
N ALA A 30 -2.23 1.66 -7.89
CA ALA A 30 -1.20 2.15 -6.96
C ALA A 30 -0.66 3.52 -7.35
N ASP A 31 -0.43 3.76 -8.65
CA ASP A 31 0.00 5.06 -9.17
C ASP A 31 -1.04 6.16 -8.92
N SER A 32 -2.34 5.88 -9.11
CA SER A 32 -3.39 6.86 -8.76
C SER A 32 -3.43 7.15 -7.26
N GLU A 33 -3.27 6.14 -6.41
CA GLU A 33 -3.23 6.33 -4.95
C GLU A 33 -2.02 7.17 -4.50
N VAL A 34 -0.89 7.10 -5.23
CA VAL A 34 0.27 7.98 -4.99
C VAL A 34 -0.05 9.43 -5.35
N ASP A 35 -0.80 9.67 -6.42
CA ASP A 35 -1.23 11.02 -6.78
C ASP A 35 -2.18 11.61 -5.72
N GLU A 36 -3.12 10.81 -5.21
CA GLU A 36 -3.99 11.21 -4.09
C GLU A 36 -3.17 11.52 -2.82
N LEU A 37 -2.21 10.66 -2.46
CA LEU A 37 -1.31 10.91 -1.34
C LEU A 37 -0.47 12.19 -1.51
N ARG A 38 0.01 12.48 -2.73
CA ARG A 38 0.74 13.72 -3.05
C ARG A 38 -0.13 14.95 -2.79
N GLU A 39 -1.40 14.89 -3.19
CA GLU A 39 -2.35 15.98 -2.99
C GLU A 39 -2.60 16.24 -1.49
N GLU A 40 -2.81 15.19 -0.69
CA GLU A 40 -2.99 15.32 0.76
C GLU A 40 -1.76 15.91 1.44
N ILE A 41 -0.57 15.48 1.06
CA ILE A 41 0.69 16.03 1.58
C ILE A 41 0.88 17.49 1.16
N ALA A 42 0.47 17.86 -0.06
CA ALA A 42 0.50 19.24 -0.50
C ALA A 42 -0.44 20.13 0.34
N LYS A 43 -1.66 19.66 0.65
CA LYS A 43 -2.59 20.36 1.56
C LYS A 43 -1.97 20.59 2.93
N VAL A 44 -1.40 19.54 3.55
CA VAL A 44 -0.71 19.63 4.85
C VAL A 44 0.43 20.66 4.81
N SER A 45 1.25 20.64 3.76
CA SER A 45 2.37 21.57 3.61
C SER A 45 1.95 23.04 3.46
N GLN A 46 0.74 23.27 2.96
CA GLN A 46 0.12 24.59 2.81
C GLN A 46 -0.68 25.02 4.04
N GLY A 47 -0.73 24.19 5.10
CA GLY A 47 -1.55 24.42 6.29
C GLY A 47 -3.06 24.30 6.03
N GLN A 48 -3.44 23.61 4.96
CA GLN A 48 -4.84 23.30 4.65
C GLN A 48 -5.28 22.04 5.38
N ALA A 49 -6.59 21.90 5.59
CA ALA A 49 -7.15 20.65 6.10
C ALA A 49 -6.98 19.53 5.06
N GLU A 50 -6.66 18.34 5.56
CA GLU A 50 -6.70 17.10 4.78
C GLU A 50 -8.13 16.79 4.29
N GLY A 51 -8.21 15.98 3.24
CA GLY A 51 -9.46 15.39 2.77
C GLY A 51 -10.01 14.32 3.74
N ASP A 52 -11.09 13.66 3.33
CA ASP A 52 -11.79 12.69 4.17
C ASP A 52 -10.91 11.48 4.54
N ASP A 53 -10.09 11.00 3.60
CA ASP A 53 -9.17 9.89 3.81
C ASP A 53 -7.80 10.36 4.37
N GLY A 54 -7.37 11.57 3.98
CA GLY A 54 -6.14 12.21 4.46
C GLY A 54 -4.87 11.41 4.17
N VAL A 55 -3.73 11.87 4.68
CA VAL A 55 -2.42 11.24 4.41
C VAL A 55 -2.40 9.78 4.90
N VAL A 56 -3.07 9.48 6.02
CA VAL A 56 -3.12 8.11 6.56
C VAL A 56 -3.95 7.20 5.66
N GLY A 57 -5.11 7.65 5.20
CA GLY A 57 -5.99 6.88 4.32
C GLY A 57 -5.31 6.53 3.00
N GLU A 58 -4.70 7.51 2.33
CA GLU A 58 -4.06 7.26 1.03
C GLU A 58 -2.78 6.45 1.16
N ALA A 59 -2.04 6.62 2.27
CA ALA A 59 -0.90 5.74 2.55
C ALA A 59 -1.34 4.28 2.74
N VAL A 60 -2.48 4.04 3.39
CA VAL A 60 -3.05 2.69 3.55
C VAL A 60 -3.57 2.13 2.23
N ASP A 61 -4.16 2.95 1.36
CA ASP A 61 -4.57 2.51 0.03
C ASP A 61 -3.39 2.01 -0.79
N ILE A 62 -2.28 2.77 -0.83
CA ILE A 62 -1.06 2.31 -1.52
C ILE A 62 -0.52 1.03 -0.88
N ILE A 63 -0.50 0.91 0.46
CA ILE A 63 -0.11 -0.33 1.16
C ILE A 63 -0.96 -1.51 0.66
N THR A 64 -2.28 -1.33 0.56
CA THR A 64 -3.16 -2.41 0.10
C THR A 64 -2.89 -2.76 -1.37
N CYS A 65 -2.57 -1.78 -2.23
CA CYS A 65 -2.20 -2.05 -3.63
C CYS A 65 -0.90 -2.86 -3.71
N VAL A 66 0.15 -2.45 -3.00
CA VAL A 66 1.47 -3.10 -3.14
C VAL A 66 1.51 -4.48 -2.49
N VAL A 67 0.72 -4.72 -1.44
CA VAL A 67 0.59 -6.07 -0.87
C VAL A 67 -0.24 -6.96 -1.80
N ASP A 68 -1.26 -6.42 -2.47
CA ASP A 68 -2.02 -7.11 -3.50
C ASP A 68 -1.14 -7.49 -4.71
N LEU A 69 -0.20 -6.63 -5.11
CA LEU A 69 0.81 -6.97 -6.14
C LEU A 69 1.64 -8.21 -5.76
N GLN A 70 2.01 -8.38 -4.49
CA GLN A 70 2.73 -9.59 -4.06
C GLN A 70 1.87 -10.84 -4.28
N HIS A 71 0.59 -10.77 -3.90
CA HIS A 71 -0.35 -11.86 -4.10
C HIS A 71 -0.52 -12.21 -5.59
N GLU A 72 -0.73 -11.21 -6.45
CA GLU A 72 -0.89 -11.42 -7.89
C GLU A 72 0.42 -11.89 -8.56
N ALA A 73 1.59 -11.51 -8.04
CA ALA A 73 2.89 -12.03 -8.46
C ALA A 73 3.16 -13.46 -7.98
N GLY A 74 2.25 -14.08 -7.21
CA GLY A 74 2.37 -15.46 -6.72
C GLY A 74 3.26 -15.63 -5.50
N VAL A 75 3.54 -14.55 -4.76
CA VAL A 75 4.29 -14.60 -3.51
C VAL A 75 3.45 -15.30 -2.44
N PRO A 76 3.97 -16.30 -1.72
CA PRO A 76 3.26 -16.90 -0.59
C PRO A 76 3.06 -15.91 0.57
N LEU A 77 1.88 -15.96 1.21
CA LEU A 77 1.51 -15.09 2.34
C LEU A 77 2.58 -15.04 3.44
N GLU A 78 3.09 -16.21 3.87
CA GLU A 78 4.09 -16.25 4.95
C GLU A 78 5.43 -15.63 4.55
N ASP A 79 5.81 -15.70 3.27
CA ASP A 79 7.03 -15.07 2.76
C ASP A 79 6.89 -13.55 2.69
N ALA A 80 5.71 -13.06 2.27
CA ALA A 80 5.36 -11.65 2.32
C ALA A 80 5.42 -11.09 3.75
N ILE A 81 4.73 -11.74 4.70
CA ILE A 81 4.74 -11.34 6.11
C ILE A 81 6.17 -11.32 6.65
N LYS A 82 6.93 -12.41 6.46
CA LYS A 82 8.29 -12.54 6.97
C LYS A 82 9.21 -11.45 6.43
N THR A 83 9.09 -11.11 5.15
CA THR A 83 9.94 -10.10 4.50
C THR A 83 9.63 -8.70 4.99
N ILE A 84 8.34 -8.33 5.04
CA ILE A 84 7.92 -7.00 5.51
C ILE A 84 8.27 -6.84 7.01
N ASP A 85 7.93 -7.81 7.86
CA ASP A 85 8.29 -7.78 9.30
C ASP A 85 9.81 -7.75 9.49
N GLY A 86 10.57 -8.46 8.65
CA GLY A 86 12.03 -8.47 8.66
C GLY A 86 12.62 -7.08 8.36
N LEU A 87 12.15 -6.41 7.31
CA LEU A 87 12.61 -5.08 6.91
C LEU A 87 12.24 -4.00 7.93
N LEU A 88 11.07 -4.10 8.55
CA LEU A 88 10.65 -3.22 9.64
C LEU A 88 11.55 -3.33 10.89
N ARG A 89 12.22 -4.46 11.08
CA ARG A 89 13.13 -4.69 12.22
C ARG A 89 14.58 -4.29 11.94
N THR A 90 15.03 -4.35 10.68
CA THR A 90 16.46 -4.28 10.33
C THR A 90 16.91 -2.92 9.82
N LEU A 91 16.03 -2.16 9.16
CA LEU A 91 16.46 -0.92 8.54
C LEU A 91 16.49 0.20 9.59
N PRO A 92 17.64 0.90 9.75
CA PRO A 92 17.67 2.10 10.56
C PRO A 92 16.57 3.03 10.08
N THR A 93 15.88 3.66 11.02
CA THR A 93 14.91 4.72 10.74
C THR A 93 15.70 5.84 10.08
N THR A 94 15.92 5.78 8.76
CA THR A 94 16.43 6.91 8.01
C THR A 94 15.47 8.02 8.35
N GLN A 95 15.96 9.04 9.05
CA GLN A 95 15.17 10.21 9.39
C GLN A 95 14.91 10.95 8.08
N LEU A 96 13.95 10.46 7.29
CA LEU A 96 13.27 11.29 6.32
C LEU A 96 12.59 12.36 7.17
N LYS A 97 13.19 13.55 7.18
CA LYS A 97 12.76 14.67 8.03
C LYS A 97 11.53 15.38 7.48
N GLU A 98 11.20 15.11 6.22
CA GLU A 98 10.10 15.73 5.50
C GLU A 98 9.19 14.65 4.91
N ILE A 99 7.89 14.81 5.14
CA ILE A 99 6.83 13.94 4.62
C ILE A 99 6.95 13.74 3.10
N SER A 100 7.30 14.79 2.35
CA SER A 100 7.50 14.75 0.89
C SER A 100 8.60 13.78 0.43
N SER A 101 9.58 13.49 1.29
CA SER A 101 10.67 12.57 0.96
C SER A 101 10.22 11.10 1.00
N PHE A 102 9.18 10.77 1.78
CA PHE A 102 8.59 9.43 1.79
C PHE A 102 7.88 9.13 0.48
N VAL A 103 7.11 10.09 -0.03
CA VAL A 103 6.38 9.95 -1.30
C VAL A 103 7.34 9.68 -2.45
N LYS A 104 8.42 10.47 -2.56
CA LYS A 104 9.46 10.24 -3.58
C LYS A 104 10.10 8.86 -3.48
N ALA A 105 10.29 8.33 -2.27
CA ALA A 105 10.81 6.98 -2.08
C ALA A 105 9.80 5.93 -2.59
N VAL A 106 8.52 6.08 -2.27
CA VAL A 106 7.44 5.19 -2.74
C VAL A 106 7.30 5.23 -4.26
N GLU A 107 7.39 6.40 -4.88
CA GLU A 107 7.39 6.55 -6.35
C GLU A 107 8.54 5.78 -7.01
N VAL A 108 9.74 5.87 -6.43
CA VAL A 108 10.90 5.12 -6.93
C VAL A 108 10.67 3.62 -6.78
N ASP A 109 10.16 3.18 -5.63
CA ASP A 109 9.85 1.77 -5.38
C ASP A 109 8.81 1.23 -6.39
N LEU A 110 7.75 2.02 -6.68
CA LEU A 110 6.71 1.66 -7.65
C LEU A 110 7.20 1.68 -9.10
N ALA A 111 8.02 2.68 -9.48
CA ALA A 111 8.63 2.71 -10.81
C ALA A 111 9.56 1.50 -11.03
N LEU A 112 10.30 1.08 -10.00
CA LEU A 112 11.09 -0.14 -10.05
C LEU A 112 10.20 -1.39 -10.14
N LEU A 113 9.07 -1.42 -9.43
CA LEU A 113 8.09 -2.51 -9.50
C LEU A 113 7.53 -2.66 -10.91
N GLY A 114 7.08 -1.59 -11.56
CA GLY A 114 6.56 -1.65 -12.93
C GLY A 114 7.56 -2.25 -13.94
N ASN A 115 8.86 -2.07 -13.71
CA ASN A 115 9.91 -2.66 -14.54
C ASN A 115 10.28 -4.11 -14.16
N ALA A 116 9.99 -4.54 -12.93
CA ALA A 116 10.53 -5.78 -12.34
C ALA A 116 9.47 -6.80 -11.91
N VAL A 117 8.17 -6.48 -11.98
CA VAL A 117 7.02 -7.30 -11.52
C VAL A 117 6.87 -8.65 -12.25
N THR A 118 7.75 -8.96 -13.21
CA THR A 118 7.82 -10.28 -13.84
C THR A 118 8.48 -11.36 -12.96
N SER A 119 9.08 -11.00 -11.81
CA SER A 119 9.67 -11.95 -10.85
C SER A 119 9.08 -11.81 -9.44
N PRO A 120 8.64 -12.92 -8.81
CA PRO A 120 8.17 -12.93 -7.42
C PRO A 120 9.18 -12.34 -6.42
N ASP A 121 10.48 -12.55 -6.64
CA ASP A 121 11.53 -12.05 -5.73
C ASP A 121 11.65 -10.52 -5.76
N ALA A 122 11.50 -9.93 -6.96
CA ALA A 122 11.54 -8.49 -7.14
C ALA A 122 10.27 -7.84 -6.57
N ALA A 123 9.11 -8.44 -6.84
CA ALA A 123 7.84 -8.03 -6.24
C ALA A 123 7.92 -8.07 -4.72
N LEU A 124 8.39 -9.17 -4.13
CA LEU A 124 8.53 -9.35 -2.69
C LEU A 124 9.39 -8.26 -2.03
N THR A 125 10.55 -7.95 -2.61
CA THR A 125 11.49 -6.98 -2.03
C THR A 125 10.99 -5.55 -2.14
N LEU A 126 10.58 -5.11 -3.33
CA LEU A 126 10.23 -3.71 -3.59
C LEU A 126 8.91 -3.32 -2.91
N THR A 127 7.91 -4.20 -2.91
CA THR A 127 6.65 -3.97 -2.16
C THR A 127 6.91 -3.85 -0.67
N ALA A 128 7.86 -4.62 -0.11
CA ALA A 128 8.19 -4.52 1.30
C ALA A 128 8.92 -3.21 1.65
N PHE A 129 9.73 -2.66 0.74
CA PHE A 129 10.27 -1.30 0.88
C PHE A 129 9.16 -0.24 0.84
N ALA A 130 8.23 -0.33 -0.11
CA ALA A 130 7.10 0.57 -0.21
C ALA A 130 6.24 0.55 1.08
N VAL A 131 5.82 -0.64 1.54
CA VAL A 131 5.04 -0.80 2.79
C VAL A 131 5.78 -0.19 3.98
N ARG A 132 7.09 -0.44 4.10
CA ARG A 132 7.90 0.17 5.16
C ARG A 132 7.85 1.70 5.09
N ASN A 133 8.09 2.27 3.92
CA ASN A 133 8.15 3.72 3.73
C ASN A 133 6.80 4.37 4.06
N LEU A 134 5.68 3.73 3.69
CA LEU A 134 4.33 4.19 4.00
C LEU A 134 3.99 4.09 5.48
N LEU A 135 4.35 2.99 6.16
CA LEU A 135 4.17 2.88 7.61
C LEU A 135 5.01 3.90 8.39
N MET A 136 6.21 4.21 7.89
CA MET A 136 7.05 5.25 8.46
C MET A 136 6.48 6.66 8.24
N LEU A 137 5.88 6.91 7.07
CA LEU A 137 5.14 8.13 6.78
C LEU A 137 3.97 8.31 7.75
N ILE A 138 3.11 7.30 7.90
CA ILE A 138 1.97 7.33 8.83
C ILE A 138 2.45 7.64 10.25
N ARG A 139 3.51 6.97 10.71
CA ARG A 139 4.07 7.20 12.05
C ARG A 139 4.65 8.60 12.23
N HIS A 140 5.16 9.22 11.18
CA HIS A 140 5.69 10.57 11.24
C HIS A 140 4.58 11.63 11.22
N HIS A 141 3.57 11.45 10.35
CA HIS A 141 2.44 12.36 10.19
C HIS A 141 1.42 12.28 11.34
N ALA A 142 1.04 11.05 11.71
CA ALA A 142 0.02 10.75 12.69
C ALA A 142 0.55 9.74 13.72
N PRO A 143 1.44 10.17 14.64
CA PRO A 143 2.20 9.28 15.54
C PRO A 143 1.35 8.47 16.51
N ASP A 144 0.12 8.90 16.77
CA ASP A 144 -0.84 8.22 17.65
C ASP A 144 -1.65 7.14 16.92
N THR A 145 -1.49 7.01 15.60
CA THR A 145 -2.17 5.98 14.81
C THR A 145 -1.61 4.60 15.14
N THR A 146 -2.46 3.71 15.65
CA THR A 146 -2.09 2.35 16.00
C THR A 146 -2.15 1.42 14.80
N MET A 147 -1.49 0.25 14.89
CA MET A 147 -1.64 -0.78 13.86
C MET A 147 -3.07 -1.29 13.73
N GLU A 148 -3.82 -1.37 14.84
CA GLU A 148 -5.23 -1.78 14.80
C GLU A 148 -6.06 -0.79 13.98
N GLN A 149 -5.79 0.51 14.10
CA GLN A 149 -6.45 1.54 13.28
C GLN A 149 -6.05 1.43 11.80
N ILE A 150 -4.77 1.19 11.51
CA ILE A 150 -4.29 0.95 10.14
C ILE A 150 -4.98 -0.28 9.53
N GLU A 151 -5.10 -1.37 10.28
CA GLU A 151 -5.80 -2.59 9.87
C GLU A 151 -7.29 -2.34 9.61
N GLU A 152 -7.94 -1.52 10.45
CA GLU A 152 -9.35 -1.16 10.29
C GLU A 152 -9.58 -0.28 9.04
N ILE A 153 -8.65 0.63 8.73
CA ILE A 153 -8.68 1.43 7.48
C ILE A 153 -8.47 0.49 6.28
N ALA A 154 -7.47 -0.38 6.34
CA ALA A 154 -7.18 -1.33 5.26
C ALA A 154 -8.39 -2.23 4.96
N GLN A 155 -9.05 -2.75 6.00
CA GLN A 155 -10.28 -3.51 5.87
C GLN A 155 -11.37 -2.73 5.11
N LYS A 156 -11.65 -1.48 5.50
CA LYS A 156 -12.67 -0.64 4.85
C LYS A 156 -12.33 -0.34 3.39
N LYS A 157 -11.07 -0.05 3.10
CA LYS A 157 -10.59 0.22 1.74
C LYS A 157 -10.67 -1.05 0.86
N CYS A 158 -10.22 -2.21 1.35
CA CYS A 158 -10.37 -3.48 0.64
C CYS A 158 -11.85 -3.86 0.39
N GLU A 159 -12.76 -3.59 1.33
CA GLU A 159 -14.21 -3.77 1.11
C GLU A 159 -14.76 -2.85 0.01
N LYS A 160 -14.32 -1.59 -0.03
CA LYS A 160 -14.68 -0.62 -1.09
C LYS A 160 -14.22 -1.15 -2.44
N TRP A 161 -12.99 -1.65 -2.54
CA TRP A 161 -12.47 -2.26 -3.77
C TRP A 161 -13.25 -3.49 -4.20
N LYS A 162 -13.53 -4.42 -3.27
CA LYS A 162 -14.33 -5.61 -3.57
C LYS A 162 -15.69 -5.24 -4.16
N ARG A 163 -16.36 -4.22 -3.63
CA ARG A 163 -17.63 -3.71 -4.20
C ARG A 163 -17.44 -3.12 -5.59
N HIS A 164 -16.39 -2.33 -5.81
CA HIS A 164 -16.11 -1.72 -7.11
C HIS A 164 -15.90 -2.78 -8.20
N TYR A 165 -15.13 -3.81 -7.87
CA TYR A 165 -14.79 -4.92 -8.77
C TYR A 165 -15.91 -5.94 -8.95
N ALA A 166 -16.80 -6.14 -7.96
CA ALA A 166 -18.02 -6.92 -8.16
C ALA A 166 -18.94 -6.26 -9.20
N ASN A 167 -19.10 -4.93 -9.11
CA ASN A 167 -19.96 -4.17 -10.01
C ASN A 167 -19.42 -4.03 -11.44
N SER A 168 -18.11 -4.22 -11.67
CA SER A 168 -17.53 -4.19 -13.02
C SER A 168 -17.78 -5.48 -13.81
N ILE A 169 -17.93 -6.63 -13.15
CA ILE A 169 -18.24 -7.93 -13.78
C ILE A 169 -19.68 -7.96 -14.32
N ASP A 170 -20.63 -7.39 -13.58
CA ASP A 170 -22.05 -7.41 -13.96
C ASP A 170 -22.38 -6.52 -15.18
N ARG A 171 -21.48 -5.61 -15.57
CA ARG A 171 -21.68 -4.73 -16.74
C ARG A 171 -21.23 -5.37 -18.07
N VAL A 172 -20.62 -6.55 -18.03
CA VAL A 172 -20.08 -7.24 -19.22
C VAL A 172 -20.91 -8.50 -19.56
N ARG A 173 -22.02 -8.74 -18.87
CA ARG A 173 -22.99 -9.81 -19.16
C ARG A 173 -24.29 -9.25 -19.73
#